data_AF-A0AAN4YGE1-F1
#
_entry.id   AF-A0AAN4YGE1-F1
#
_cell.length_a   1.000
_cell.length_b   1.000
_cell.length_c   1.000
_cell.angle_alpha   90.00
_cell.angle_beta   90.00
_cell.angle_gamma   90.00
#
_symmetry.space_group_name_H-M   'P 1'
#
loop_
_entity.id
_entity.type
_entity.pdbx_description
1 polymer ?
#
loop_
_entity_poly.entity_id
_entity_poly.type
_entity_poly.pdbx_seq_one_letter_code
_entity_poly.pdbx_strand_id
1 'polypeptide(L)'
;MEFLDKMLTCTLLLPGHGNAYSFDIDSYWASMSSQGGNGVELSNITLRNWKGTEENGASRGPIKIVCPDGAPCYDITIEDFAMWTEDSSRQRQWYSCRNAYGTGFCLKSGSNHVAYEATTTTVSSAPSGYSAATMAADLKTDFGITASIPIPTIPTSFYPGATPYSALMANKGSTAKVRAVVAPSKPTTVAAATSTPAEQQTSTSTPAPAVEQPSQQSPGQSAGEVGGCPFGNGRSVPTGPPRAGHRLHQRHGHH
;
A
#
# COMPACT_ATOMS: atom_id res chain seq x y z
N MET A 1 17.58 29.19 21.45
CA MET A 1 16.23 28.61 21.32
C MET A 1 15.91 28.24 19.87
N GLU A 2 16.21 29.07 18.87
CA GLU A 2 16.00 28.73 17.43
C GLU A 2 16.69 27.45 16.93
N PHE A 3 17.88 27.12 17.45
CA PHE A 3 18.62 25.92 16.99
C PHE A 3 17.97 24.61 17.45
N LEU A 4 17.29 24.63 18.60
CA LEU A 4 16.58 23.46 19.12
C LEU A 4 15.24 23.27 18.40
N ASP A 5 14.56 24.37 18.03
CA ASP A 5 13.35 24.33 17.17
C ASP A 5 13.64 23.82 15.76
N LYS A 6 14.78 24.20 15.16
CA LYS A 6 15.20 23.68 13.84
C LYS A 6 15.61 22.20 13.88
N MET A 7 16.14 21.72 14.99
CA MET A 7 16.39 20.29 15.18
C MET A 7 15.10 19.50 15.44
N LEU A 8 14.13 20.10 16.12
CA LEU A 8 12.82 19.46 16.37
C LEU A 8 12.03 19.24 15.07
N THR A 9 12.19 20.13 14.08
CA THR A 9 11.65 19.98 12.71
C THR A 9 12.45 19.02 11.83
N CYS A 10 13.65 18.61 12.25
CA CYS A 10 14.47 17.60 11.57
C CYS A 10 14.31 16.21 12.20
N THR A 11 13.21 15.96 12.92
CA THR A 11 12.73 14.59 13.05
C THR A 11 12.21 14.22 11.68
N LEU A 12 12.83 13.24 11.01
CA LEU A 12 12.46 12.79 9.67
C LEU A 12 10.96 12.47 9.67
N LEU A 13 10.15 13.43 9.23
CA LEU A 13 8.71 13.27 9.07
C LEU A 13 8.52 12.65 7.69
N LEU A 14 7.56 11.75 7.52
CA LEU A 14 7.20 11.23 6.20
C LEU A 14 5.86 11.86 5.79
N PRO A 15 5.88 12.99 5.05
CA PRO A 15 4.69 13.65 4.55
C PRO A 15 4.18 12.92 3.31
N GLY A 16 2.90 12.55 3.31
CA GLY A 16 2.21 12.00 2.15
C GLY A 16 0.97 12.81 1.80
N HIS A 17 0.67 12.97 0.51
CA HIS A 17 -0.56 13.60 0.01
C HIS A 17 -0.98 12.90 -1.29
N GLY A 18 -2.28 12.71 -1.52
CA GLY A 18 -2.83 12.15 -2.75
C GLY A 18 -2.39 10.71 -3.07
N ASN A 19 -1.80 10.00 -2.10
CA ASN A 19 -1.33 8.64 -2.32
C ASN A 19 -2.50 7.65 -2.33
N ALA A 20 -2.40 6.61 -3.16
CA ALA A 20 -3.36 5.50 -3.14
C ALA A 20 -3.21 4.61 -1.90
N TYR A 21 -1.98 4.39 -1.44
CA TYR A 21 -1.63 3.69 -0.21
C TYR A 21 -0.63 4.54 0.58
N SER A 22 -0.68 4.44 1.90
CA SER A 22 0.31 5.08 2.78
C SER A 22 1.35 4.06 3.24
N PHE A 23 1.15 3.37 4.37
CA PHE A 23 1.99 2.26 4.79
C PHE A 23 1.36 0.91 4.39
N ASP A 24 1.99 0.22 3.43
CA ASP A 24 1.54 -1.06 2.89
C ASP A 24 2.65 -2.11 2.93
N ILE A 25 2.49 -3.12 3.79
CA ILE A 25 3.22 -4.39 3.72
C ILE A 25 2.24 -5.40 3.12
N ASP A 26 2.52 -5.92 1.94
CA ASP A 26 1.67 -6.91 1.28
C ASP A 26 2.50 -8.12 0.80
N SER A 27 2.48 -9.19 1.60
CA SER A 27 3.17 -10.44 1.27
C SER A 27 2.38 -11.33 0.31
N TYR A 28 1.17 -10.92 -0.08
CA TYR A 28 0.32 -11.57 -1.07
C TYR A 28 0.13 -10.67 -2.28
N TRP A 29 1.22 -10.02 -2.71
CA TRP A 29 1.19 -9.04 -3.78
C TRP A 29 0.70 -9.63 -5.11
N ALA A 30 -0.55 -9.32 -5.47
CA ALA A 30 -1.26 -9.97 -6.56
C ALA A 30 -0.64 -9.78 -7.96
N SER A 31 0.24 -8.78 -8.13
CA SER A 31 0.94 -8.54 -9.39
C SER A 31 2.14 -9.48 -9.61
N MET A 32 2.46 -10.34 -8.64
CA MET A 32 3.51 -11.35 -8.76
C MET A 32 2.93 -12.76 -8.53
N SER A 33 3.44 -13.74 -9.30
CA SER A 33 3.18 -15.15 -9.02
C SER A 33 3.81 -15.57 -7.70
N SER A 34 3.14 -16.45 -6.96
CA SER A 34 3.71 -17.06 -5.76
C SER A 34 5.05 -17.73 -6.07
N GLN A 35 6.04 -17.48 -5.22
CA GLN A 35 7.37 -18.13 -5.28
C GLN A 35 7.42 -19.39 -4.40
N GLY A 36 6.29 -19.80 -3.80
CA GLY A 36 6.23 -20.87 -2.83
C GLY A 36 6.92 -20.51 -1.49
N GLY A 37 7.05 -21.51 -0.62
CA GLY A 37 7.64 -21.35 0.70
C GLY A 37 6.71 -20.71 1.75
N ASN A 38 7.28 -20.43 2.92
CA ASN A 38 6.55 -19.89 4.07
C ASN A 38 6.34 -18.36 4.01
N GLY A 39 6.95 -17.68 3.03
CA GLY A 39 7.03 -16.22 2.94
C GLY A 39 8.32 -15.66 3.51
N VAL A 40 8.52 -14.35 3.33
CA VAL A 40 9.66 -13.61 3.87
C VAL A 40 9.34 -13.21 5.30
N GLU A 41 10.25 -13.53 6.24
CA GLU A 41 10.13 -13.07 7.61
C GLU A 41 10.56 -11.60 7.70
N LEU A 42 9.66 -10.75 8.21
CA LEU A 42 9.90 -9.33 8.43
C LEU A 42 9.85 -9.02 9.91
N SER A 43 10.92 -8.42 10.43
CA SER A 43 11.00 -8.03 11.84
C SER A 43 11.82 -6.77 12.08
N ASN A 44 11.69 -6.20 13.29
CA ASN A 44 12.39 -4.99 13.71
C ASN A 44 12.13 -3.80 12.76
N ILE A 45 10.84 -3.53 12.52
CA ILE A 45 10.38 -2.44 11.65
C ILE A 45 9.80 -1.33 12.51
N THR A 46 10.37 -0.14 12.45
CA THR A 46 9.81 1.03 13.15
C THR A 46 9.29 2.05 12.16
N LEU A 47 7.99 2.36 12.27
CA LEU A 47 7.31 3.44 11.59
C LEU A 47 7.07 4.57 12.60
N ARG A 48 7.70 5.72 12.39
CA ARG A 48 7.61 6.87 13.30
C ARG A 48 7.42 8.16 12.54
N ASN A 49 6.59 9.06 13.09
CA ASN A 49 6.44 10.44 12.63
C ASN A 49 5.98 10.50 11.17
N TRP A 50 4.83 9.88 10.87
CA TRP A 50 4.19 9.94 9.57
C TRP A 50 2.99 10.87 9.66
N LYS A 51 2.91 11.84 8.74
CA LYS A 51 1.78 12.78 8.69
C LYS A 51 1.34 12.96 7.24
N GLY A 52 0.10 13.41 7.07
CA GLY A 52 -0.43 13.83 5.78
C GLY A 52 -1.76 13.20 5.46
N THR A 53 -2.01 13.02 4.18
CA THR A 53 -3.30 12.61 3.65
C THR A 53 -3.17 11.56 2.55
N GLU A 54 -4.25 10.83 2.34
CA GLU A 54 -4.36 9.80 1.32
C GLU A 54 -5.68 9.96 0.56
N GLU A 55 -5.68 9.55 -0.71
CA GLU A 55 -6.79 9.83 -1.62
C GLU A 55 -8.12 9.26 -1.09
N ASN A 56 -8.13 7.99 -0.66
CA ASN A 56 -9.35 7.31 -0.22
C ASN A 56 -9.08 6.23 0.84
N GLY A 57 -9.05 6.64 2.10
CA GLY A 57 -8.80 5.76 3.25
C GLY A 57 -9.92 4.74 3.52
N ALA A 58 -11.12 4.99 3.00
CA ALA A 58 -12.23 4.05 3.11
C ALA A 58 -12.07 2.84 2.18
N SER A 59 -11.28 2.96 1.12
CA SER A 59 -10.94 1.88 0.18
C SER A 59 -9.54 1.31 0.47
N ARG A 60 -8.58 2.19 0.74
CA ARG A 60 -7.18 1.88 0.98
C ARG A 60 -6.70 2.69 2.17
N GLY A 61 -6.94 2.17 3.35
CA GLY A 61 -6.56 2.86 4.58
C GLY A 61 -5.04 2.97 4.76
N PRO A 62 -4.59 3.86 5.66
CA PRO A 62 -3.20 4.31 5.67
C PRO A 62 -2.25 3.31 6.32
N ILE A 63 -2.80 2.29 6.98
CA ILE A 63 -2.05 1.19 7.58
C ILE A 63 -2.65 -0.11 7.04
N LYS A 64 -1.91 -0.78 6.17
CA LYS A 64 -2.21 -2.12 5.66
C LYS A 64 -0.98 -2.99 5.86
N ILE A 65 -1.11 -4.00 6.72
CA ILE A 65 -0.01 -4.91 7.03
C ILE A 65 -0.54 -6.33 6.84
N VAL A 66 -0.12 -6.97 5.77
CA VAL A 66 -0.51 -8.32 5.40
C VAL A 66 0.75 -9.16 5.31
N CYS A 67 1.04 -9.85 6.40
CA CYS A 67 2.17 -10.76 6.52
C CYS A 67 1.77 -12.19 6.15
N PRO A 68 2.71 -13.06 5.74
CA PRO A 68 2.39 -14.40 5.30
C PRO A 68 2.04 -15.30 6.49
N ASP A 69 1.13 -16.26 6.29
CA ASP A 69 0.69 -17.17 7.37
C ASP A 69 1.84 -18.06 7.87
N GLY A 70 2.77 -18.44 6.98
CA GLY A 70 3.91 -19.29 7.31
C GLY A 70 5.09 -18.55 7.95
N ALA A 71 5.08 -17.21 7.94
CA ALA A 71 6.10 -16.37 8.56
C ALA A 71 5.49 -15.04 9.05
N PRO A 72 4.70 -15.05 10.14
CA PRO A 72 4.12 -13.83 10.69
C PRO A 72 5.19 -12.77 11.01
N CYS A 73 4.90 -11.50 10.69
CA CYS A 73 5.81 -10.41 11.03
C CYS A 73 5.76 -10.14 12.53
N TYR A 74 6.88 -9.70 13.10
CA TYR A 74 6.97 -9.39 14.53
C TYR A 74 7.92 -8.23 14.80
N ASP A 75 7.89 -7.68 16.01
CA ASP A 75 8.72 -6.53 16.39
C ASP A 75 8.51 -5.31 15.46
N ILE A 76 7.24 -5.05 15.12
CA ILE A 76 6.83 -3.84 14.42
C ILE A 76 6.43 -2.78 15.44
N THR A 77 6.97 -1.57 15.33
CA THR A 77 6.57 -0.43 16.17
C THR A 77 5.98 0.66 15.28
N ILE A 78 4.75 1.08 15.56
CA ILE A 78 4.11 2.19 14.87
C ILE A 78 3.77 3.26 15.91
N GLU A 79 4.45 4.41 15.80
CA GLU A 79 4.33 5.52 16.74
C GLU A 79 4.26 6.86 16.01
N ASP A 80 3.60 7.86 16.60
CA ASP A 80 3.39 9.18 15.99
C ASP A 80 2.96 9.13 14.50
N PHE A 81 1.94 8.31 14.24
CA PHE A 81 1.36 8.17 12.92
C PHE A 81 0.00 8.87 12.89
N ALA A 82 -0.15 9.84 11.99
CA ALA A 82 -1.36 10.64 11.86
C ALA A 82 -1.62 10.93 10.38
N MET A 83 -2.45 10.12 9.73
CA MET A 83 -2.89 10.38 8.36
C MET A 83 -4.42 10.39 8.28
N TRP A 84 -4.95 11.12 7.29
CA TRP A 84 -6.39 11.23 7.09
C TRP A 84 -6.78 11.18 5.61
N THR A 85 -7.98 10.68 5.34
CA THR A 85 -8.51 10.60 3.98
C THR A 85 -8.88 11.97 3.40
N GLU A 86 -8.60 12.16 2.11
CA GLU A 86 -9.00 13.33 1.32
C GLU A 86 -10.43 13.20 0.77
N ASP A 87 -10.97 11.97 0.73
CA ASP A 87 -12.33 11.68 0.25
C ASP A 87 -13.39 12.23 1.22
N SER A 88 -13.83 13.46 0.94
CA SER A 88 -14.90 14.13 1.68
C SER A 88 -16.25 13.41 1.64
N SER A 89 -16.50 12.52 0.66
CA SER A 89 -17.74 11.74 0.58
C SER A 89 -17.77 10.56 1.56
N ARG A 90 -16.59 10.11 2.01
CA ARG A 90 -16.42 9.02 2.97
C ARG A 90 -15.36 9.39 4.00
N GLN A 91 -15.74 10.22 4.97
CA GLN A 91 -14.91 10.68 6.09
C GLN A 91 -14.60 9.57 7.12
N ARG A 92 -13.99 8.47 6.65
CA ARG A 92 -13.52 7.36 7.45
C ARG A 92 -12.35 6.68 6.76
N GLN A 93 -11.55 5.99 7.54
CA GLN A 93 -10.48 5.13 7.05
C GLN A 93 -10.41 3.84 7.84
N TRP A 94 -9.66 2.86 7.35
CA TRP A 94 -9.45 1.58 8.03
C TRP A 94 -7.98 1.32 8.30
N TYR A 95 -7.66 0.69 9.42
CA TYR A 95 -6.34 0.07 9.62
C TYR A 95 -6.53 -1.44 9.53
N SER A 96 -5.70 -2.11 8.75
CA SER A 96 -5.78 -3.55 8.53
C SER A 96 -4.46 -4.22 8.87
N CYS A 97 -4.51 -5.23 9.72
CA CYS A 97 -3.36 -6.03 10.11
C CYS A 97 -3.70 -7.53 10.03
N ARG A 98 -2.85 -8.32 9.39
CA ARG A 98 -2.93 -9.79 9.31
C ARG A 98 -1.55 -10.36 9.58
N ASN A 99 -1.46 -11.36 10.46
CA ASN A 99 -0.21 -12.02 10.83
C ASN A 99 0.90 -11.06 11.29
N ALA A 100 0.55 -9.93 11.91
CA ALA A 100 1.51 -8.89 12.29
C ALA A 100 1.49 -8.61 13.79
N TYR A 101 2.67 -8.70 14.40
CA TYR A 101 2.88 -8.52 15.83
C TYR A 101 3.76 -7.31 16.14
N GLY A 102 3.45 -6.62 17.22
CA GLY A 102 4.16 -5.41 17.59
C GLY A 102 3.36 -4.46 18.49
N THR A 103 3.66 -3.17 18.38
CA THR A 103 3.02 -2.10 19.14
C THR A 103 2.46 -1.01 18.23
N GLY A 104 1.23 -0.58 18.50
CA GLY A 104 0.53 0.47 17.76
C GLY A 104 -0.60 -0.05 16.85
N PHE A 105 -1.67 0.75 16.75
CA PHE A 105 -2.78 0.54 15.82
C PHE A 105 -3.41 -0.86 15.85
N CYS A 106 -3.45 -1.57 14.73
CA CYS A 106 -4.08 -2.89 14.59
C CYS A 106 -3.14 -4.07 14.87
N LEU A 107 -1.89 -3.82 15.27
CA LEU A 107 -0.91 -4.87 15.54
C LEU A 107 -1.33 -5.67 16.78
N LYS A 108 -1.16 -6.99 16.72
CA LYS A 108 -1.35 -7.83 17.91
C LYS A 108 -0.10 -7.77 18.79
N SER A 109 -0.29 -7.71 20.10
CA SER A 109 0.78 -7.91 21.06
C SER A 109 0.99 -9.39 21.36
N GLY A 110 2.20 -9.79 21.73
CA GLY A 110 2.51 -11.13 22.22
C GLY A 110 3.85 -11.63 21.70
N SER A 111 4.38 -12.69 22.33
CA SER A 111 5.63 -13.34 21.94
C SER A 111 5.44 -14.65 21.17
N ASN A 112 4.20 -15.13 21.07
CA ASN A 112 3.85 -16.29 20.28
C ASN A 112 3.20 -15.83 18.97
N HIS A 113 3.99 -15.77 17.90
CA HIS A 113 3.59 -15.20 16.62
C HIS A 113 2.86 -16.24 15.76
N VAL A 114 1.61 -16.54 16.11
CA VAL A 114 0.74 -17.45 15.33
C VAL A 114 0.02 -16.69 14.22
N ALA A 115 -0.30 -17.37 13.12
CA ALA A 115 -1.13 -16.79 12.08
C ALA A 115 -2.52 -16.40 12.61
N TYR A 116 -3.08 -15.31 12.08
CA TYR A 116 -4.41 -14.83 12.37
C TYR A 116 -4.98 -14.06 11.17
N GLU A 117 -6.30 -14.14 11.00
CA GLU A 117 -7.04 -13.44 9.94
C GLU A 117 -6.95 -11.91 10.04
N ALA A 118 -7.13 -11.22 8.93
CA ALA A 118 -7.06 -9.76 8.91
C ALA A 118 -8.05 -9.13 9.90
N THR A 119 -7.54 -8.29 10.80
CA THR A 119 -8.33 -7.46 11.70
C THR A 119 -8.40 -6.04 11.16
N THR A 120 -9.60 -5.48 11.09
CA THR A 120 -9.82 -4.10 10.64
C THR A 120 -10.29 -3.21 11.79
N THR A 121 -9.74 -2.00 11.86
CA THR A 121 -10.20 -0.95 12.79
C THR A 121 -10.69 0.24 11.99
N THR A 122 -11.93 0.68 12.22
CA THR A 122 -12.46 1.91 11.60
C THR A 122 -12.03 3.13 12.38
N VAL A 123 -11.61 4.18 11.67
CA VAL A 123 -11.41 5.52 12.23
C VAL A 123 -12.35 6.48 11.51
N SER A 124 -13.24 7.11 12.26
CA SER A 124 -14.29 8.02 11.75
C SER A 124 -14.02 9.50 12.04
N SER A 125 -12.83 9.85 12.51
CA SER A 125 -12.42 11.22 12.77
C SER A 125 -10.93 11.40 12.48
N ALA A 126 -10.57 12.56 11.93
CA ALA A 126 -9.18 12.90 11.61
C ALA A 126 -8.29 12.84 12.87
N PRO A 127 -7.15 12.10 12.83
CA PRO A 127 -6.17 12.13 13.91
C PRO A 127 -5.64 13.55 14.13
N SER A 128 -5.43 13.95 15.38
CA SER A 128 -4.81 15.25 15.68
C SER A 128 -3.41 15.34 15.07
N GLY A 129 -3.07 16.48 14.46
CA GLY A 129 -1.74 16.69 13.89
C GLY A 129 -1.48 15.94 12.59
N TYR A 130 -2.51 15.46 11.89
CA TYR A 130 -2.34 14.80 10.59
C TYR A 130 -1.84 15.75 9.48
N SER A 131 -2.04 17.06 9.62
CA SER A 131 -1.65 18.02 8.59
C SER A 131 -0.14 18.00 8.37
N ALA A 132 0.27 17.83 7.12
CA ALA A 132 1.65 17.94 6.67
C ALA A 132 1.80 19.05 5.63
N ALA A 133 3.02 19.55 5.46
CA ALA A 133 3.34 20.55 4.44
C ALA A 133 3.52 19.89 3.07
N THR A 134 3.03 20.56 2.03
CA THR A 134 3.21 20.19 0.62
C THR A 134 4.50 20.81 0.05
N MET A 135 4.97 20.31 -1.10
CA MET A 135 6.07 20.95 -1.83
C MET A 135 5.51 21.90 -2.89
N ALA A 136 6.17 23.05 -3.08
CA ALA A 136 5.77 24.01 -4.12
C ALA A 136 5.81 23.42 -5.54
N ALA A 137 6.62 22.37 -5.74
CA ALA A 137 6.80 21.68 -7.00
C ALA A 137 5.93 20.41 -7.15
N ASP A 138 4.96 20.17 -6.27
CA ASP A 138 4.03 19.03 -6.40
C ASP A 138 3.30 19.10 -7.75
N LEU A 139 3.46 18.05 -8.56
CA LEU A 139 2.86 17.96 -9.89
C LEU A 139 1.33 18.02 -9.76
N LYS A 140 0.70 18.93 -10.51
CA LYS A 140 -0.76 19.02 -10.58
C LYS A 140 -1.36 18.05 -11.59
N THR A 141 -0.56 17.63 -12.57
CA THR A 141 -0.89 16.65 -13.61
C THR A 141 0.36 15.84 -13.94
N ASP A 142 0.19 14.57 -14.30
CA ASP A 142 1.27 13.77 -14.88
C ASP A 142 1.64 14.22 -16.30
N PHE A 143 2.71 13.63 -16.86
CA PHE A 143 3.20 13.94 -18.20
C PHE A 143 2.52 13.12 -19.32
N GLY A 144 1.61 12.22 -18.97
CA GLY A 144 0.97 11.29 -19.89
C GLY A 144 1.94 10.29 -20.51
N ILE A 145 1.46 9.60 -21.56
CA ILE A 145 2.19 8.54 -22.26
C ILE A 145 2.28 8.75 -23.78
N THR A 146 1.78 9.88 -24.30
CA THR A 146 1.64 10.13 -25.75
C THR A 146 2.49 11.29 -26.27
N ALA A 147 3.15 12.04 -25.39
CA ALA A 147 3.99 13.18 -25.73
C ALA A 147 5.40 13.04 -25.13
N SER A 148 6.36 13.78 -25.69
CA SER A 148 7.71 13.85 -25.14
C SER A 148 7.69 14.56 -23.78
N ILE A 149 8.42 14.02 -22.81
CA ILE A 149 8.54 14.57 -21.46
C ILE A 149 9.59 15.69 -21.46
N PRO A 150 9.28 16.91 -20.96
CA PRO A 150 10.25 17.99 -20.88
C PRO A 150 11.40 17.66 -19.91
N ILE A 151 12.62 18.12 -20.22
CA ILE A 151 13.79 17.92 -19.36
C ILE A 151 13.66 18.80 -18.12
N PRO A 152 13.61 18.23 -16.90
CA PRO A 152 13.53 19.02 -15.68
C PRO A 152 14.89 19.63 -15.31
N THR A 153 14.87 20.70 -14.52
CA THR A 153 16.05 21.15 -13.79
C THR A 153 16.16 20.39 -12.47
N ILE A 154 17.37 20.18 -11.95
CA ILE A 154 17.56 19.56 -10.64
C ILE A 154 17.11 20.56 -9.57
N PRO A 155 16.12 20.23 -8.70
CA PRO A 155 15.67 21.16 -7.68
C PRO A 155 16.68 21.28 -6.54
N THR A 156 16.55 22.34 -5.76
CA THR A 156 17.33 22.56 -4.52
C THR A 156 16.44 22.45 -3.27
N SER A 157 15.31 21.77 -3.37
CA SER A 157 14.40 21.48 -2.27
C SER A 157 13.72 20.15 -2.52
N PHE A 158 13.83 19.22 -1.57
CA PHE A 158 13.35 17.84 -1.69
C PHE A 158 12.42 17.44 -0.55
N TYR A 159 12.40 18.24 0.51
CA TYR A 159 11.64 17.96 1.72
C TYR A 159 11.26 19.30 2.39
N PRO A 160 10.02 19.48 2.88
CA PRO A 160 9.59 20.74 3.47
C PRO A 160 10.54 21.23 4.58
N GLY A 161 11.06 22.44 4.42
CA GLY A 161 11.96 23.08 5.40
C GLY A 161 13.39 22.57 5.43
N ALA A 162 13.76 21.54 4.65
CA ALA A 162 15.13 21.04 4.58
C ALA A 162 15.89 21.60 3.38
N THR A 163 17.20 21.77 3.54
CA THR A 163 18.11 22.11 2.44
C THR A 163 18.86 20.87 1.96
N PRO A 164 19.22 20.79 0.67
CA PRO A 164 20.10 19.74 0.16
C PRO A 164 21.41 19.71 0.94
N TYR A 165 21.93 18.50 1.19
CA TYR A 165 23.23 18.31 1.85
C TYR A 165 24.38 18.98 1.10
N SER A 166 24.30 19.02 -0.23
CA SER A 166 25.34 19.57 -1.11
C SER A 166 24.74 20.54 -2.11
N ALA A 167 25.47 21.61 -2.41
CA ALA A 167 25.11 22.52 -3.49
C ALA A 167 25.19 21.80 -4.84
N LEU A 168 24.38 22.25 -5.79
CA LEU A 168 24.50 21.81 -7.18
C LEU A 168 25.86 22.24 -7.73
N MET A 169 26.46 21.36 -8.52
CA MET A 169 27.65 21.69 -9.28
C MET A 169 27.34 22.91 -10.15
N ALA A 170 28.09 24.00 -9.93
CA ALA A 170 27.97 25.16 -10.79
C ALA A 170 28.38 24.74 -12.21
N ASN A 171 27.48 24.89 -13.17
CA ASN A 171 27.79 24.68 -14.57
C ASN A 171 28.68 25.84 -15.06
N LYS A 172 29.95 25.86 -14.63
CA LYS A 172 30.96 26.78 -15.16
C LYS A 172 31.42 26.29 -16.53
N GLY A 173 30.55 26.42 -17.53
CA GLY A 173 30.89 26.28 -18.93
C GLY A 173 30.16 25.15 -19.66
N SER A 174 29.06 25.49 -20.32
CA SER A 174 29.02 25.48 -21.79
C SER A 174 27.73 26.12 -22.25
N THR A 175 27.82 27.36 -22.75
CA THR A 175 27.00 27.77 -23.88
C THR A 175 27.36 26.87 -25.06
N ALA A 176 26.87 25.63 -25.06
CA ALA A 176 26.91 24.79 -26.24
C ALA A 176 25.97 25.46 -27.24
N LYS A 177 26.53 26.27 -28.15
CA LYS A 177 25.85 26.62 -29.39
C LYS A 177 25.47 25.29 -30.03
N VAL A 178 24.18 24.97 -30.03
CA VAL A 178 23.63 23.91 -30.85
C VAL A 178 24.01 24.27 -32.29
N ARG A 179 25.06 23.64 -32.82
CA ARG A 179 25.29 23.61 -34.26
C ARG A 179 24.18 22.73 -34.81
N ALA A 180 23.12 23.35 -35.30
CA ALA A 180 22.19 22.69 -36.20
C ALA A 180 23.00 22.16 -37.39
N VAL A 181 23.19 20.84 -37.46
CA VAL A 181 23.67 20.20 -38.67
C VAL A 181 22.49 20.17 -39.62
N VAL A 182 22.30 21.26 -40.37
CA VAL A 182 21.46 21.24 -41.57
C VAL A 182 22.22 20.42 -42.59
N ALA A 183 21.73 19.22 -42.90
CA ALA A 183 22.25 18.43 -44.01
C ALA A 183 21.97 19.19 -45.32
N PRO A 184 22.98 19.54 -46.14
CA PRO A 184 22.72 20.12 -47.45
C PRO A 184 22.28 19.02 -48.40
N SER A 185 21.00 19.03 -48.76
CA SER A 185 20.48 18.36 -49.95
C SER A 185 21.09 19.03 -51.18
N LYS A 186 21.96 18.31 -51.90
CA LYS A 186 22.33 18.67 -53.27
C LYS A 186 21.93 17.50 -54.19
N PRO A 187 21.16 17.76 -55.26
CA PRO A 187 20.74 16.73 -56.19
C PRO A 187 21.91 16.37 -57.11
N THR A 188 22.24 15.09 -57.21
CA THR A 188 23.18 14.60 -58.21
C THR A 188 22.48 13.59 -59.11
N THR A 189 22.62 13.90 -60.39
CA THR A 189 22.00 13.37 -61.58
C THR A 189 22.24 11.86 -61.77
N VAL A 190 21.24 11.21 -62.37
CA VAL A 190 21.21 9.80 -62.75
C VAL A 190 22.29 9.48 -63.78
N ALA A 191 23.08 8.42 -63.55
CA ALA A 191 23.84 7.72 -64.57
C ALA A 191 23.69 6.21 -64.33
N ALA A 192 23.24 5.50 -65.38
CA ALA A 192 22.93 4.08 -65.40
C ALA A 192 24.14 3.21 -65.80
N ALA A 193 23.93 1.89 -65.69
CA ALA A 193 24.76 0.74 -66.13
C ALA A 193 25.78 0.23 -65.08
N THR A 194 25.93 -1.07 -64.75
CA THR A 194 25.32 -2.34 -65.19
C THR A 194 25.59 -3.40 -64.10
N SER A 195 24.68 -4.38 -64.04
CA SER A 195 24.59 -5.55 -63.15
C SER A 195 25.75 -6.57 -63.21
N THR A 196 26.11 -7.15 -62.05
CA THR A 196 26.37 -8.61 -61.87
C THR A 196 26.14 -9.00 -60.39
N PRO A 197 25.47 -10.13 -60.07
CA PRO A 197 24.95 -10.43 -58.73
C PRO A 197 25.92 -11.28 -57.87
N ALA A 198 25.85 -11.12 -56.54
CA ALA A 198 26.41 -12.08 -55.57
C ALA A 198 25.46 -12.23 -54.37
N GLU A 199 25.35 -13.46 -53.89
CA GLU A 199 24.25 -14.08 -53.14
C GLU A 199 23.88 -13.47 -51.78
N GLN A 200 22.58 -13.45 -51.51
CA GLN A 200 21.97 -13.06 -50.25
C GLN A 200 21.60 -14.34 -49.47
N GLN A 201 22.34 -14.63 -48.39
CA GLN A 201 21.93 -15.64 -47.40
C GLN A 201 20.70 -15.14 -46.63
N THR A 202 19.58 -15.83 -46.81
CA THR A 202 18.34 -15.63 -46.05
C THR A 202 18.29 -16.65 -44.92
N SER A 203 18.27 -16.19 -43.67
CA SER A 203 18.00 -17.01 -42.50
C SER A 203 16.50 -16.96 -42.19
N THR A 204 15.79 -18.01 -42.58
CA THR A 204 14.37 -18.24 -42.24
C THR A 204 14.30 -18.96 -40.89
N SER A 205 13.65 -18.36 -39.88
CA SER A 205 13.30 -19.04 -38.63
C SER A 205 11.82 -19.44 -38.64
N THR A 206 11.58 -20.75 -38.69
CA THR A 206 10.28 -21.43 -38.62
C THR A 206 9.61 -21.26 -37.24
N PRO A 207 8.29 -21.06 -37.15
CA PRO A 207 7.56 -21.10 -35.87
C PRO A 207 7.33 -22.55 -35.39
N ALA A 208 7.55 -22.79 -34.10
CA ALA A 208 7.25 -24.08 -33.45
C ALA A 208 5.73 -24.25 -33.18
N PRO A 209 5.19 -25.49 -33.21
CA PRO A 209 3.75 -25.77 -33.20
C PRO A 209 3.09 -25.69 -31.81
N ALA A 210 1.79 -25.39 -31.87
CA ALA A 210 0.85 -25.30 -30.75
C ALA A 210 0.68 -26.62 -30.01
N VAL A 211 0.53 -26.54 -28.68
CA VAL A 211 0.15 -27.66 -27.81
C VAL A 211 -1.26 -27.40 -27.28
N GLU A 212 -2.12 -28.40 -27.47
CA GLU A 212 -3.52 -28.51 -27.05
C GLU A 212 -3.72 -28.37 -25.53
N GLN A 213 -4.80 -27.67 -25.16
CA GLN A 213 -5.30 -27.50 -23.80
C GLN A 213 -6.46 -28.48 -23.55
N PRO A 214 -6.44 -29.30 -22.48
CA PRO A 214 -7.62 -30.04 -22.05
C PRO A 214 -8.58 -29.14 -21.26
N SER A 215 -9.87 -29.34 -21.52
CA SER A 215 -11.05 -28.71 -20.95
C SER A 215 -11.36 -29.18 -19.52
N GLN A 216 -11.65 -28.24 -18.59
CA GLN A 216 -12.52 -28.41 -17.42
C GLN A 216 -13.11 -27.03 -17.04
N GLN A 217 -14.36 -26.71 -17.38
CA GLN A 217 -15.63 -27.05 -16.72
C GLN A 217 -15.87 -26.27 -15.41
N SER A 218 -16.75 -25.28 -15.53
CA SER A 218 -17.34 -24.45 -14.47
C SER A 218 -18.37 -25.23 -13.66
N PRO A 219 -18.62 -24.84 -12.40
CA PRO A 219 -20.00 -24.76 -11.93
C PRO A 219 -20.33 -23.35 -11.42
N GLY A 220 -21.08 -22.62 -12.23
CA GLY A 220 -22.47 -22.27 -11.94
C GLY A 220 -22.79 -21.76 -10.54
N GLN A 221 -22.95 -20.44 -10.45
CA GLN A 221 -23.76 -19.75 -9.45
C GLN A 221 -25.20 -20.28 -9.45
N SER A 222 -25.79 -20.44 -8.25
CA SER A 222 -27.22 -20.30 -8.07
C SER A 222 -27.47 -19.19 -7.05
N ALA A 223 -27.90 -18.05 -7.56
CA ALA A 223 -28.63 -17.06 -6.80
C ALA A 223 -30.07 -17.56 -6.61
N GLY A 224 -30.56 -17.41 -5.39
CA GLY A 224 -31.95 -17.63 -5.01
C GLY A 224 -32.23 -16.80 -3.76
N GLU A 225 -32.67 -15.56 -3.99
CA GLU A 225 -33.60 -14.75 -3.19
C GLU A 225 -34.45 -15.60 -2.22
N VAL A 226 -34.73 -15.21 -0.97
CA VAL A 226 -35.58 -14.08 -0.55
C VAL A 226 -35.57 -13.99 0.99
N GLY A 227 -35.61 -12.76 1.52
CA GLY A 227 -36.60 -12.38 2.53
C GLY A 227 -36.32 -12.64 4.02
N GLY A 228 -36.11 -11.53 4.75
CA GLY A 228 -36.96 -11.19 5.89
C GLY A 228 -36.56 -11.71 7.27
N CYS A 229 -36.09 -10.79 8.11
CA CYS A 229 -36.32 -10.87 9.56
C CYS A 229 -37.84 -10.78 9.83
N PRO A 230 -38.34 -11.48 10.86
CA PRO A 230 -39.01 -10.71 11.90
C PRO A 230 -38.66 -11.16 13.33
N PHE A 231 -38.57 -10.15 14.19
CA PHE A 231 -38.77 -10.26 15.62
C PHE A 231 -40.23 -10.62 15.94
N GLY A 232 -40.48 -11.39 17.01
CA GLY A 232 -41.74 -11.30 17.75
C GLY A 232 -42.39 -12.60 18.25
N ASN A 233 -42.00 -13.01 19.47
CA ASN A 233 -42.81 -13.58 20.57
C ASN A 233 -44.03 -14.49 20.32
N GLY A 234 -43.96 -15.70 20.89
CA GLY A 234 -45.12 -16.54 21.24
C GLY A 234 -44.78 -17.56 22.35
N ARG A 235 -45.31 -17.31 23.56
CA ARG A 235 -45.17 -18.07 24.83
C ARG A 235 -45.77 -19.49 24.80
N SER A 236 -45.17 -20.43 25.55
CA SER A 236 -45.85 -21.35 26.50
C SER A 236 -44.81 -22.16 27.30
N VAL A 237 -44.44 -21.76 28.53
CA VAL A 237 -44.94 -22.21 29.86
C VAL A 237 -44.08 -23.35 30.48
N PRO A 238 -43.81 -23.32 31.80
CA PRO A 238 -42.64 -23.95 32.42
C PRO A 238 -42.97 -25.18 33.27
N THR A 239 -42.00 -26.09 33.44
CA THR A 239 -42.05 -27.15 34.46
C THR A 239 -41.10 -26.80 35.61
N GLY A 240 -41.70 -26.40 36.75
CA GLY A 240 -41.02 -26.23 38.02
C GLY A 240 -40.85 -27.57 38.80
N PRO A 241 -40.08 -27.57 39.89
CA PRO A 241 -39.54 -28.77 40.52
C PRO A 241 -40.42 -29.31 41.66
N PRO A 242 -40.22 -30.57 42.11
CA PRO A 242 -40.82 -31.03 43.35
C PRO A 242 -40.04 -30.52 44.58
N ARG A 243 -40.81 -30.15 45.60
CA ARG A 243 -40.42 -29.63 46.92
C ARG A 243 -40.66 -30.70 47.99
N ALA A 244 -39.97 -30.52 49.13
CA ALA A 244 -40.24 -30.99 50.51
C ALA A 244 -39.33 -32.14 51.00
N GLY A 245 -38.80 -32.11 52.24
CA GLY A 245 -39.37 -31.48 53.42
C GLY A 245 -38.40 -31.08 54.54
N HIS A 246 -38.99 -30.33 55.47
CA HIS A 246 -38.43 -29.75 56.70
C HIS A 246 -38.22 -30.77 57.84
N ARG A 247 -37.24 -30.51 58.70
CA ARG A 247 -37.19 -30.66 60.20
C ARG A 247 -35.72 -30.51 60.63
N LEU A 248 -35.31 -30.08 61.82
CA LEU A 248 -35.80 -29.28 62.94
C LEU A 248 -34.53 -29.06 63.80
N HIS A 249 -34.45 -27.97 64.55
CA HIS A 249 -33.50 -27.63 65.63
C HIS A 249 -32.55 -28.71 66.18
N GLN A 250 -31.27 -28.34 66.38
CA GLN A 250 -30.64 -28.46 67.71
C GLN A 250 -29.41 -27.54 67.88
N ARG A 251 -29.45 -26.70 68.92
CA ARG A 251 -28.30 -26.06 69.55
C ARG A 251 -27.49 -27.12 70.31
N HIS A 252 -26.17 -26.99 70.34
CA HIS A 252 -25.37 -27.01 71.57
C HIS A 252 -23.96 -26.46 71.28
N GLY A 253 -23.49 -25.58 72.16
CA GLY A 253 -22.11 -25.07 72.17
C GLY A 253 -21.24 -25.79 73.20
N HIS A 254 -20.08 -25.16 73.45
CA HIS A 254 -19.01 -25.50 74.41
C HIS A 254 -18.07 -26.61 73.91
N HIS A 255 -16.74 -26.48 73.93
CA HIS A 255 -15.80 -25.59 74.62
C HIS A 255 -14.58 -25.32 73.72
#